data_AF-A0A0B0EF10-F1
#
_entry.id   AF-A0A0B0EF10-F1
#
_cell.length_a   1.000
_cell.length_b   1.000
_cell.length_c   1.000
_cell.angle_alpha   90.00
_cell.angle_beta   90.00
_cell.angle_gamma   90.00
#
_symmetry.space_group_name_H-M   'P 1'
#
loop_
_entity.id
_entity.type
_entity.pdbx_description
1 polymer ?
#
loop_
_entity_poly.entity_id
_entity_poly.type
_entity_poly.pdbx_seq_one_letter_code
_entity_poly.pdbx_strand_id
1 'polypeptide(L)'
;MSNHAKAQIANYKKTKKVFSWPNLVAKEFIAAILVTVVLLVYSYYVDAPLRELANPGEPENPAKAPWYFLGLQEILVYFDPWIAGVVVPSIIIIGLMVIPYIDVNPKGNGGYCFWDRRFAVTVFLFGFIFWYLLIIVGTYMRGPFWAFFWPWEAWSFDFPTPPPLISLPNWLGIFALLIYFGFGMLVPAVAFWKFAKQLGFIRYNITMSLFLLMMGVLVKIALRLMFNIKYILQTPWFNI
;
A
#
# COMPACT_ATOMS: atom_id res chain seq x y z
N MET A 1 2.65 8.07 38.42
CA MET A 1 1.47 7.96 37.52
C MET A 1 0.33 8.76 38.11
N SER A 2 -0.23 9.73 37.37
CA SER A 2 -1.34 10.57 37.87
C SER A 2 -2.61 9.75 38.10
N ASN A 3 -3.46 10.17 39.04
CA ASN A 3 -4.72 9.50 39.38
C ASN A 3 -5.65 9.34 38.16
N HIS A 4 -5.55 10.23 37.16
CA HIS A 4 -6.26 10.11 35.89
C HIS A 4 -5.83 8.89 35.06
N ALA A 5 -4.54 8.55 35.05
CA ALA A 5 -4.04 7.38 34.32
C ALA A 5 -4.54 6.08 34.97
N LYS A 6 -4.56 6.01 36.31
CA LYS A 6 -5.13 4.87 37.05
C LYS A 6 -6.64 4.74 36.84
N ALA A 7 -7.37 5.86 36.80
CA ALA A 7 -8.80 5.88 36.52
C ALA A 7 -9.16 5.43 35.09
N GLN A 8 -8.36 5.83 34.09
CA GLN A 8 -8.52 5.34 32.71
C GLN A 8 -8.25 3.83 32.59
N ILE A 9 -7.20 3.32 33.25
CA ILE A 9 -6.89 1.89 33.28
C ILE A 9 -7.99 1.09 34.00
N ALA A 10 -8.57 1.65 35.08
CA ALA A 10 -9.67 1.03 35.81
C ALA A 10 -10.98 1.00 34.98
N ASN A 11 -11.27 2.05 34.21
CA ASN A 11 -12.43 2.08 33.30
C ASN A 11 -12.25 1.19 32.06
N TYR A 12 -11.03 1.08 31.52
CA TYR A 12 -10.73 0.17 30.40
C TYR A 12 -11.05 -1.29 30.75
N LYS A 13 -10.83 -1.69 32.01
CA LYS A 13 -11.18 -3.01 32.55
C LYS A 13 -12.68 -3.26 32.71
N LYS A 14 -13.53 -2.24 32.52
CA LYS A 14 -14.99 -2.31 32.75
C LYS A 14 -15.79 -2.24 31.44
N THR A 15 -15.26 -2.75 30.33
CA THR A 15 -16.11 -3.14 29.20
C THR A 15 -17.08 -4.21 29.70
N LYS A 16 -18.39 -3.91 29.69
CA LYS A 16 -19.44 -4.84 30.08
C LYS A 16 -19.35 -6.06 29.16
N LYS A 17 -18.73 -7.14 29.65
CA LYS A 17 -18.63 -8.40 28.92
C LYS A 17 -20.04 -8.97 28.78
N VAL A 18 -20.43 -9.27 27.55
CA VAL A 18 -21.69 -9.94 27.22
C VAL A 18 -21.36 -11.34 26.73
N PHE A 19 -22.26 -12.29 26.98
CA PHE A 19 -22.09 -13.64 26.46
C PHE A 19 -22.07 -13.59 24.92
N SER A 20 -21.10 -14.30 24.32
CA SER A 20 -20.96 -14.40 22.85
C SER A 20 -22.21 -15.01 22.23
N TRP A 21 -22.78 -16.03 22.88
CA TRP A 21 -24.11 -16.53 22.60
C TRP A 21 -25.12 -15.88 23.56
N PRO A 22 -26.23 -15.28 23.09
CA PRO A 22 -26.64 -15.14 21.68
C PRO A 22 -26.11 -13.87 21.00
N ASN A 23 -25.49 -12.93 21.74
CA ASN A 23 -25.32 -11.54 21.28
C ASN A 23 -24.42 -11.36 20.06
N LEU A 24 -23.27 -12.04 20.01
CA LEU A 24 -22.32 -11.96 18.90
C LEU A 24 -22.74 -12.91 17.78
N VAL A 25 -23.03 -14.16 18.12
CA VAL A 25 -23.35 -15.21 17.15
C VAL A 25 -24.60 -14.86 16.33
N ALA A 26 -25.64 -14.30 16.95
CA ALA A 26 -26.82 -13.87 16.20
C ALA A 26 -26.50 -12.75 15.18
N LYS A 27 -25.64 -11.79 15.55
CA LYS A 27 -25.23 -10.70 14.64
C LYS A 27 -24.38 -11.21 13.49
N GLU A 28 -23.43 -12.09 13.77
CA GLU A 28 -22.59 -12.72 12.74
C GLU A 28 -23.43 -13.59 11.79
N PHE A 29 -24.41 -14.34 12.32
CA PHE A 29 -25.32 -15.14 11.51
C PHE A 29 -26.19 -14.28 10.60
N ILE A 30 -26.76 -13.17 11.10
CA ILE A 30 -27.52 -12.22 10.29
C ILE A 30 -26.62 -11.60 9.20
N ALA A 31 -25.38 -11.21 9.55
CA ALA A 31 -24.43 -10.69 8.59
C ALA A 31 -24.07 -11.73 7.51
N ALA A 32 -23.86 -12.98 7.89
CA ALA A 32 -23.57 -14.07 6.97
C ALA A 32 -24.74 -14.34 6.00
N ILE A 33 -25.98 -14.35 6.50
CA ILE A 33 -27.18 -14.45 5.66
C ILE A 33 -27.24 -13.28 4.69
N LEU A 34 -27.05 -12.05 5.18
CA LEU A 34 -27.11 -10.85 4.34
C LEU A 34 -26.05 -10.89 3.24
N VAL A 35 -24.79 -11.20 3.57
CA VAL A 35 -23.70 -11.34 2.59
C VAL A 35 -24.04 -12.44 1.57
N THR A 36 -24.56 -13.58 2.01
CA THR A 36 -24.95 -14.67 1.11
C THR A 36 -26.05 -14.23 0.14
N VAL A 37 -27.09 -13.56 0.64
CA VAL A 37 -28.18 -13.03 -0.20
C VAL A 37 -27.63 -12.01 -1.21
N VAL A 38 -26.78 -11.08 -0.78
CA VAL A 38 -26.15 -10.09 -1.68
C VAL A 38 -25.33 -10.77 -2.77
N LEU A 39 -24.53 -11.79 -2.43
CA LEU A 39 -23.73 -12.54 -3.41
C LEU A 39 -24.62 -13.33 -4.39
N LEU A 40 -25.70 -13.97 -3.92
CA LEU A 40 -26.63 -14.70 -4.77
C LEU A 40 -27.37 -13.76 -5.73
N VAL A 41 -27.84 -12.61 -5.23
CA VAL A 41 -28.49 -11.58 -6.06
C VAL A 41 -27.51 -11.05 -7.10
N TYR A 42 -26.28 -10.70 -6.69
CA TYR A 42 -25.25 -10.23 -7.62
C TYR A 42 -24.92 -11.28 -8.68
N SER A 43 -24.73 -12.53 -8.29
CA SER A 43 -24.47 -13.65 -9.20
C SER A 43 -25.64 -13.98 -10.14
N TYR A 44 -26.87 -13.63 -9.77
CA TYR A 44 -28.04 -13.81 -10.63
C TYR A 44 -28.10 -12.75 -11.74
N TYR A 45 -27.65 -11.53 -11.47
CA TYR A 45 -27.69 -10.42 -12.43
C TYR A 45 -26.40 -10.22 -13.23
N VAL A 46 -25.27 -10.71 -12.73
CA VAL A 46 -23.95 -10.51 -13.33
C VAL A 46 -23.33 -11.86 -13.67
N ASP A 47 -23.29 -12.17 -14.96
CA ASP A 47 -22.61 -13.35 -15.47
C ASP A 47 -21.09 -13.25 -15.28
N ALA A 48 -20.46 -14.38 -15.00
CA ALA A 48 -19.00 -14.45 -14.95
C ALA A 48 -18.42 -14.23 -16.36
N PRO A 49 -17.45 -13.31 -16.54
CA PRO A 49 -16.79 -13.09 -17.83
C PRO A 49 -15.80 -14.23 -18.11
N LEU A 50 -16.32 -15.41 -18.48
CA LEU A 50 -15.52 -16.56 -18.88
C LEU A 50 -15.00 -16.35 -20.31
N ARG A 51 -13.70 -16.53 -20.51
CA ARG A 51 -13.03 -16.44 -21.83
C ARG A 51 -12.95 -17.82 -22.49
N GLU A 52 -12.47 -17.84 -23.73
CA GLU A 52 -12.13 -19.07 -24.45
C GLU A 52 -11.05 -19.88 -23.69
N LEU A 53 -10.91 -21.15 -24.08
CA LEU A 53 -9.89 -22.02 -23.49
C LEU A 53 -8.49 -21.44 -23.72
N ALA A 54 -7.65 -21.52 -22.70
CA ALA A 54 -6.29 -20.97 -22.74
C ALA A 54 -5.48 -21.57 -23.90
N ASN A 55 -4.96 -20.69 -24.76
CA ASN A 55 -4.08 -21.06 -25.87
C ASN A 55 -2.65 -20.57 -25.59
N PRO A 56 -1.66 -21.46 -25.36
CA PRO A 56 -0.27 -21.07 -25.13
C PRO A 56 0.39 -20.34 -26.32
N GLY A 57 -0.16 -20.48 -27.53
CA GLY A 57 0.36 -19.81 -28.73
C GLY A 57 -0.08 -18.35 -28.89
N GLU A 58 -1.08 -17.91 -28.11
CA GLU A 58 -1.66 -16.57 -28.21
C GLU A 58 -1.77 -15.93 -26.82
N PRO A 59 -0.76 -15.13 -26.40
CA PRO A 59 -0.81 -14.45 -25.12
C PRO A 59 -1.90 -13.36 -25.12
N GLU A 60 -2.68 -13.33 -24.04
CA GLU A 60 -3.76 -12.38 -23.87
C GLU A 60 -3.26 -10.93 -23.84
N ASN A 61 -3.94 -10.03 -24.57
CA ASN A 61 -3.60 -8.61 -24.59
C ASN A 61 -4.84 -7.73 -24.39
N PRO A 62 -4.98 -7.01 -23.25
CA PRO A 62 -4.10 -7.01 -22.08
C PRO A 62 -4.39 -8.18 -21.13
N ALA A 63 -3.34 -8.82 -20.63
CA ALA A 63 -3.43 -9.74 -19.50
C ALA A 63 -3.62 -8.96 -18.19
N LYS A 64 -4.87 -8.88 -17.70
CA LYS A 64 -5.21 -8.24 -16.42
C LYS A 64 -5.30 -9.30 -15.31
N ALA A 65 -4.59 -9.09 -14.22
CA ALA A 65 -4.74 -9.88 -13.00
C ALA A 65 -6.11 -9.61 -12.34
N PRO A 66 -6.58 -10.49 -11.44
CA PRO A 66 -7.73 -10.21 -10.60
C PRO A 66 -7.60 -8.86 -9.88
N TRP A 67 -8.72 -8.18 -9.64
CA TRP A 67 -8.73 -6.79 -9.18
C TRP A 67 -7.92 -6.52 -7.89
N TYR A 68 -7.86 -7.49 -6.98
CA TYR A 68 -7.10 -7.39 -5.73
C TYR A 68 -5.57 -7.46 -5.93
N PHE A 69 -5.12 -7.91 -7.10
CA PHE A 69 -3.72 -7.89 -7.53
C PHE A 69 -3.37 -6.76 -8.49
N LEU A 70 -4.36 -6.01 -9.01
CA LEU A 70 -4.10 -4.94 -9.97
C LEU A 70 -3.21 -3.83 -9.42
N GLY A 71 -3.29 -3.55 -8.11
CA GLY A 71 -2.37 -2.61 -7.47
C GLY A 71 -0.91 -3.05 -7.56
N LEU A 72 -0.62 -4.34 -7.34
CA LEU A 72 0.71 -4.92 -7.54
C LEU A 72 1.12 -4.92 -9.01
N GLN A 73 0.18 -5.26 -9.90
CA GLN A 73 0.45 -5.27 -11.33
C GLN A 73 0.79 -3.87 -11.86
N GLU A 74 0.16 -2.83 -11.33
CA GLU A 74 0.51 -1.45 -11.66
C GLU A 74 1.93 -1.10 -11.20
N ILE A 75 2.36 -1.58 -10.03
CA ILE A 75 3.74 -1.37 -9.54
C ILE A 75 4.79 -2.04 -10.46
N LEU A 76 4.46 -3.14 -11.14
CA LEU A 76 5.37 -3.82 -12.09
C LEU A 76 5.78 -2.94 -13.29
N VAL A 77 5.03 -1.88 -13.58
CA VAL A 77 5.40 -0.94 -14.66
C VAL A 77 6.63 -0.10 -14.29
N TYR A 78 6.82 0.14 -12.98
CA TYR A 78 7.79 1.10 -12.46
C TYR A 78 9.04 0.42 -11.88
N PHE A 79 8.93 -0.84 -11.50
CA PHE A 79 9.97 -1.61 -10.81
C PHE A 79 10.29 -2.90 -11.57
N ASP A 80 11.49 -3.44 -11.33
CA ASP A 80 11.81 -4.78 -11.82
C ASP A 80 10.87 -5.84 -11.20
N PRO A 81 10.54 -6.92 -11.93
CA PRO A 81 9.49 -7.87 -11.52
C PRO A 81 9.68 -8.48 -10.12
N TRP A 82 10.92 -8.76 -9.72
CA TRP A 82 11.20 -9.35 -8.40
C TRP A 82 11.01 -8.34 -7.25
N ILE A 83 11.30 -7.06 -7.48
CA ILE A 83 11.09 -6.01 -6.46
C ILE A 83 9.59 -5.80 -6.25
N ALA A 84 8.86 -5.57 -7.33
CA ALA A 84 7.41 -5.34 -7.29
C ALA A 84 6.64 -6.57 -6.83
N GLY A 85 6.99 -7.75 -7.33
CA GLY A 85 6.25 -8.99 -7.09
C GLY A 85 6.59 -9.69 -5.76
N VAL A 86 7.81 -9.54 -5.26
CA VAL A 86 8.27 -10.26 -4.05
C VAL A 86 8.66 -9.30 -2.93
N VAL A 87 9.61 -8.39 -3.17
CA VAL A 87 10.20 -7.56 -2.09
C VAL A 87 9.18 -6.59 -1.50
N VAL A 88 8.50 -5.80 -2.33
CA VAL A 88 7.53 -4.80 -1.88
C VAL A 88 6.39 -5.45 -1.08
N PRO A 89 5.68 -6.48 -1.57
CA PRO A 89 4.65 -7.14 -0.77
C PRO A 89 5.20 -7.79 0.51
N SER A 90 6.40 -8.37 0.49
CA SER A 90 7.03 -8.91 1.71
C SER A 90 7.28 -7.81 2.76
N ILE A 91 7.77 -6.65 2.34
CA ILE A 91 7.99 -5.50 3.22
C ILE A 91 6.67 -4.97 3.77
N ILE A 92 5.60 -4.92 2.96
CA ILE A 92 4.26 -4.50 3.42
C ILE A 92 3.77 -5.45 4.52
N ILE A 93 3.85 -6.77 4.30
CA ILE A 93 3.39 -7.78 5.26
C ILE A 93 4.20 -7.69 6.56
N ILE A 94 5.53 -7.68 6.47
CA ILE A 94 6.41 -7.55 7.65
C ILE A 94 6.14 -6.22 8.36
N GLY A 95 5.98 -5.13 7.61
CA GLY A 95 5.65 -3.82 8.15
C GLY A 95 4.37 -3.83 8.98
N LEU A 96 3.31 -4.48 8.48
CA LEU A 96 2.04 -4.64 9.19
C LEU A 96 2.18 -5.50 10.45
N MET A 97 2.96 -6.59 10.39
CA MET A 97 3.24 -7.45 11.55
C MET A 97 4.04 -6.74 12.64
N VAL A 98 4.87 -5.78 12.26
CA VAL A 98 5.73 -5.02 13.17
C VAL A 98 4.96 -3.92 13.93
N ILE A 99 3.81 -3.46 13.42
CA ILE A 99 3.02 -2.36 14.03
C ILE A 99 2.83 -2.50 15.54
N PRO A 100 2.40 -3.66 16.10
CA PRO A 100 2.18 -3.80 17.54
C PRO A 100 3.45 -3.60 18.40
N TYR A 101 4.63 -3.77 17.82
CA TYR A 101 5.92 -3.66 18.51
C TYR A 101 6.52 -2.26 18.46
N ILE A 102 6.23 -1.51 17.40
CA ILE A 102 6.71 -0.13 17.19
C ILE A 102 5.74 0.92 17.73
N ASP A 103 4.45 0.58 17.85
CA ASP A 103 3.45 1.49 18.39
C ASP A 103 3.51 1.58 19.92
N VAL A 104 3.89 2.76 20.40
CA VAL A 104 4.04 3.07 21.83
C VAL A 104 2.82 3.74 22.43
N ASN A 105 1.84 4.15 21.62
CA ASN A 105 0.72 4.95 22.10
C ASN A 105 -0.43 4.03 22.56
N PRO A 106 -0.79 3.98 23.86
CA PRO A 106 -1.89 3.14 24.31
C PRO A 106 -3.28 3.74 24.02
N LYS A 107 -3.35 5.04 23.67
CA LYS A 107 -4.62 5.73 23.40
C LYS A 107 -5.24 5.25 22.10
N GLY A 108 -6.56 5.37 21.95
CA GLY A 108 -7.27 4.93 20.74
C GLY A 108 -7.36 3.42 20.54
N ASN A 109 -6.93 2.60 21.50
CA ASN A 109 -7.08 1.15 21.40
C ASN A 109 -8.55 0.75 21.65
N GLY A 110 -9.21 0.18 20.63
CA GLY A 110 -10.62 -0.22 20.68
C GLY A 110 -11.64 0.91 20.44
N GLY A 111 -11.20 2.10 20.00
CA GLY A 111 -12.08 3.22 19.63
C GLY A 111 -11.61 3.94 18.36
N TYR A 112 -12.54 4.53 17.61
CA TYR A 112 -12.27 5.21 16.34
C TYR A 112 -12.07 6.72 16.56
N CYS A 113 -10.86 7.13 17.00
CA CYS A 113 -10.52 8.55 17.19
C CYS A 113 -9.27 8.93 16.38
N PHE A 114 -9.44 9.72 15.32
CA PHE A 114 -8.33 10.24 14.51
C PHE A 114 -7.32 11.05 15.34
N TRP A 115 -7.83 11.85 16.28
CA TRP A 115 -7.03 12.80 17.04
C TRP A 115 -6.03 12.16 17.99
N ASP A 116 -6.30 10.95 18.47
CA ASP A 116 -5.43 10.23 19.41
C ASP A 116 -4.20 9.63 18.71
N ARG A 117 -4.26 9.41 17.39
CA ARG A 117 -3.25 8.68 16.60
C ARG A 117 -3.00 9.31 15.23
N ARG A 118 -3.01 10.64 15.15
CA ARG A 118 -2.94 11.41 13.89
C ARG A 118 -1.89 10.87 12.91
N PHE A 119 -0.64 10.72 13.36
CA PHE A 119 0.44 10.22 12.50
C PHE A 119 0.16 8.81 11.97
N ALA A 120 -0.10 7.83 12.85
CA ALA A 120 -0.30 6.44 12.46
C ALA A 120 -1.52 6.27 11.54
N VAL A 121 -2.63 6.94 11.86
CA VAL A 121 -3.86 6.88 11.07
C VAL A 121 -3.67 7.57 9.71
N THR A 122 -3.03 8.75 9.66
CA THR A 122 -2.75 9.43 8.40
C THR A 122 -1.85 8.61 7.49
N VAL A 123 -0.74 8.05 8.01
CA VAL A 123 0.19 7.23 7.22
C VAL A 123 -0.51 5.96 6.71
N PHE A 124 -1.28 5.28 7.56
CA PHE A 124 -2.02 4.09 7.16
C PHE A 124 -3.08 4.39 6.09
N LEU A 125 -3.91 5.41 6.31
CA LEU A 125 -4.94 5.82 5.34
C LEU A 125 -4.32 6.29 4.02
N PHE A 126 -3.20 7.00 4.08
CA PHE A 126 -2.47 7.41 2.89
C PHE A 126 -2.02 6.19 2.07
N GLY A 127 -1.35 5.21 2.69
CA GLY A 127 -0.93 3.99 2.01
C GLY A 127 -2.12 3.18 1.47
N PHE A 128 -3.22 3.11 2.24
CA PHE A 128 -4.44 2.43 1.83
C PHE A 128 -5.12 3.09 0.64
N ILE A 129 -5.29 4.42 0.66
CA ILE A 129 -5.84 5.19 -0.46
C ILE A 129 -4.93 5.07 -1.68
N PHE A 130 -3.61 5.18 -1.49
CA PHE A 130 -2.64 5.01 -2.56
C PHE A 130 -2.76 3.64 -3.22
N TRP A 131 -2.91 2.56 -2.45
CA TRP A 131 -3.13 1.21 -2.99
C TRP A 131 -4.40 1.12 -3.85
N TYR A 132 -5.51 1.69 -3.38
CA TYR A 132 -6.76 1.75 -4.15
C TYR A 132 -6.63 2.57 -5.43
N LEU A 133 -5.88 3.68 -5.39
CA LEU A 133 -5.60 4.47 -6.58
C LEU A 133 -4.85 3.64 -7.64
N LEU A 134 -3.86 2.83 -7.24
CA LEU A 134 -3.16 1.92 -8.16
C LEU A 134 -4.12 0.90 -8.77
N ILE A 135 -5.06 0.35 -7.99
CA ILE A 135 -6.08 -0.57 -8.50
C ILE A 135 -6.98 0.15 -9.52
N ILE A 136 -7.43 1.36 -9.23
CA ILE A 136 -8.28 2.16 -10.12
C ILE A 136 -7.54 2.44 -11.44
N VAL A 137 -6.28 2.86 -11.37
CA VAL A 137 -5.42 3.09 -12.55
C VAL A 137 -5.28 1.80 -13.36
N GLY A 138 -4.91 0.69 -12.73
CA GLY A 138 -4.78 -0.61 -13.39
C GLY A 138 -6.08 -1.13 -14.02
N THR A 139 -7.23 -0.82 -13.41
CA THR A 139 -8.53 -1.26 -13.90
C THR A 139 -8.97 -0.46 -15.12
N TYR A 140 -9.00 0.86 -14.99
CA TYR A 140 -9.69 1.75 -15.93
C TYR A 140 -8.76 2.49 -16.89
N MET A 141 -7.50 2.71 -16.52
CA MET A 141 -6.57 3.54 -17.28
C MET A 141 -5.49 2.72 -18.01
N ARG A 142 -5.44 1.40 -17.79
CA ARG A 142 -4.57 0.47 -18.52
C ARG A 142 -5.32 -0.22 -19.66
N GLY A 143 -4.92 0.07 -20.88
CA GLY A 143 -5.48 -0.47 -22.12
C GLY A 143 -4.59 -1.55 -22.77
N PRO A 144 -4.66 -1.73 -24.10
CA PRO A 144 -3.80 -2.66 -24.85
C PRO A 144 -2.31 -2.46 -24.54
N PHE A 145 -1.55 -3.56 -24.50
CA PHE A 145 -0.12 -3.61 -24.16
C PHE A 145 0.24 -3.00 -22.79
N TRP A 146 -0.75 -2.90 -21.89
CA TRP A 146 -0.61 -2.21 -20.61
C TRP A 146 -0.21 -0.73 -20.75
N ALA A 147 -0.49 -0.11 -21.90
CA ALA A 147 -0.29 1.31 -22.10
C ALA A 147 -1.26 2.12 -21.22
N PHE A 148 -0.83 3.33 -20.87
CA PHE A 148 -1.64 4.24 -20.06
C PHE A 148 -2.52 5.10 -20.97
N PHE A 149 -3.79 5.19 -20.61
CA PHE A 149 -4.80 5.99 -21.29
C PHE A 149 -5.49 6.87 -20.26
N TRP A 150 -5.77 8.10 -20.66
CA TRP A 150 -6.67 8.92 -19.86
C TRP A 150 -8.10 8.39 -19.94
N PRO A 151 -8.95 8.58 -18.91
CA PRO A 151 -10.33 8.08 -18.90
C PRO A 151 -11.21 8.58 -20.06
N TRP A 152 -10.82 9.69 -20.69
CA TRP A 152 -11.50 10.28 -21.84
C TRP A 152 -10.86 9.91 -23.19
N GLU A 153 -9.78 9.13 -23.20
CA GLU A 153 -9.09 8.69 -24.41
C GLU A 153 -9.58 7.30 -24.82
N ALA A 154 -9.88 7.12 -26.11
CA ALA A 154 -10.31 5.84 -26.64
C ALA A 154 -9.14 4.85 -26.70
N TRP A 155 -9.41 3.59 -26.39
CA TRP A 155 -8.42 2.52 -26.51
C TRP A 155 -8.18 2.17 -27.97
N SER A 156 -7.09 2.67 -28.55
CA SER A 156 -6.62 2.29 -29.89
C SER A 156 -5.47 1.26 -29.82
N PHE A 157 -5.13 0.66 -30.96
CA PHE A 157 -3.96 -0.23 -31.06
C PHE A 157 -2.70 0.50 -31.58
N ASP A 158 -2.88 1.69 -32.15
CA ASP A 158 -1.83 2.50 -32.78
C ASP A 158 -1.15 3.43 -31.76
N PHE A 159 -0.63 2.88 -30.67
CA PHE A 159 0.06 3.68 -29.66
C PHE A 159 1.47 4.05 -30.09
N PRO A 160 1.87 5.33 -30.00
CA PRO A 160 3.26 5.70 -30.19
C PRO A 160 4.11 4.98 -29.14
N THR A 161 5.23 4.41 -29.58
CA THR A 161 6.18 3.75 -28.67
C THR A 161 6.52 4.69 -27.53
N PRO A 162 6.42 4.26 -26.26
CA PRO A 162 6.74 5.12 -25.13
C PRO A 162 8.16 5.67 -25.26
N PRO A 163 8.42 6.90 -24.79
CA PRO A 163 9.73 7.52 -24.90
C PRO A 163 10.81 6.61 -24.31
N PRO A 164 12.03 6.62 -24.89
CA PRO A 164 13.11 5.78 -24.41
C PRO A 164 13.41 6.12 -22.96
N LEU A 165 13.56 5.09 -22.14
CA LEU A 165 13.78 5.24 -20.71
C LEU A 165 15.26 5.45 -20.41
N ILE A 166 15.55 6.39 -19.51
CA ILE A 166 16.91 6.77 -19.15
C ILE A 166 17.27 6.12 -17.81
N SER A 167 18.50 5.64 -17.67
CA SER A 167 19.01 5.17 -16.38
C SER A 167 19.96 6.22 -15.80
N LEU A 168 19.83 6.51 -14.51
CA LEU A 168 20.73 7.42 -13.82
C LEU A 168 22.12 6.79 -13.71
N PRO A 169 23.19 7.59 -13.87
CA PRO A 169 24.54 7.14 -13.53
C PRO A 169 24.60 6.65 -12.08
N ASN A 170 25.22 5.49 -11.86
CA ASN A 170 25.20 4.82 -10.54
C ASN A 170 25.67 5.69 -9.38
N TRP A 171 26.69 6.53 -9.58
CA TRP A 171 27.19 7.43 -8.53
C TRP A 171 26.15 8.50 -8.14
N LEU A 172 25.41 9.05 -9.12
CA LEU A 172 24.28 9.95 -8.86
C LEU A 172 23.13 9.21 -8.18
N GLY A 173 22.85 7.98 -8.60
CA GLY A 173 21.86 7.11 -7.98
C GLY A 173 22.13 6.86 -6.50
N ILE A 174 23.35 6.44 -6.17
CA ILE A 174 23.79 6.23 -4.78
C ILE A 174 23.66 7.53 -3.98
N PHE A 175 24.14 8.64 -4.53
CA PHE A 175 24.05 9.94 -3.86
C PHE A 175 22.59 10.36 -3.61
N ALA A 176 21.71 10.19 -4.59
CA ALA A 176 20.28 10.47 -4.47
C ALA A 176 19.62 9.58 -3.40
N LEU A 177 19.96 8.30 -3.33
CA LEU A 177 19.44 7.38 -2.31
C LEU A 177 19.96 7.74 -0.91
N LEU A 178 21.24 8.08 -0.77
CA LEU A 178 21.81 8.53 0.51
C LEU A 178 21.19 9.83 0.99
N ILE A 179 20.94 10.77 0.08
CA ILE A 179 20.20 11.99 0.40
C ILE A 179 18.77 11.63 0.81
N TYR A 180 18.08 10.81 0.04
CA TYR A 180 16.69 10.45 0.31
C TYR A 180 16.51 9.80 1.69
N PHE A 181 17.29 8.76 2.00
CA PHE A 181 17.23 8.09 3.29
C PHE A 181 17.83 8.93 4.41
N GLY A 182 18.95 9.61 4.17
CA GLY A 182 19.63 10.45 5.15
C GLY A 182 18.76 11.62 5.59
N PHE A 183 18.27 12.44 4.66
CA PHE A 183 17.35 13.53 4.98
C PHE A 183 16.01 13.00 5.50
N GLY A 184 15.48 11.93 4.90
CA GLY A 184 14.25 11.30 5.34
C GLY A 184 14.26 10.82 6.79
N MET A 185 15.43 10.39 7.28
CA MET A 185 15.62 9.99 8.69
C MET A 185 16.01 11.17 9.60
N LEU A 186 16.85 12.10 9.13
CA LEU A 186 17.38 13.18 9.97
C LEU A 186 16.39 14.34 10.13
N VAL A 187 15.71 14.75 9.07
CA VAL A 187 14.79 15.91 9.11
C VAL A 187 13.68 15.68 10.14
N PRO A 188 12.97 14.54 10.16
CA PRO A 188 11.94 14.32 11.17
C PRO A 188 12.50 14.15 12.58
N ALA A 189 13.75 13.66 12.72
CA ALA A 189 14.41 13.54 14.02
C ALA A 189 14.73 14.91 14.63
N VAL A 190 15.13 15.87 13.81
CA VAL A 190 15.46 17.24 14.24
C VAL A 190 14.18 18.08 14.38
N ALA A 191 13.32 18.10 13.35
CA ALA A 191 12.11 18.92 13.34
C ALA A 191 11.05 18.43 14.33
N PHE A 192 10.87 17.12 14.45
CA PHE A 192 9.91 16.48 15.35
C PHE A 192 10.60 15.71 16.47
N TRP A 193 11.60 16.34 17.10
CA TRP A 193 12.41 15.71 18.16
C TRP A 193 11.61 15.08 19.30
N LYS A 194 10.46 15.67 19.68
CA LYS A 194 9.55 15.09 20.69
C LYS A 194 9.00 13.74 20.25
N PHE A 195 8.64 13.59 18.98
CA PHE A 195 8.14 12.34 18.39
C PHE A 195 9.26 11.30 18.33
N ALA A 196 10.44 11.67 17.84
CA ALA A 196 11.60 10.78 17.80
C ALA A 196 12.00 10.28 19.20
N LYS A 197 11.97 11.15 20.20
CA LYS A 197 12.28 10.80 21.60
C LYS A 197 11.23 9.85 22.22
N GLN A 198 9.95 9.96 21.83
CA GLN A 198 8.90 9.07 22.33
C GLN A 198 9.03 7.64 21.80
N LEU A 199 9.41 7.48 20.53
CA LEU A 199 9.62 6.16 19.92
C LEU A 199 10.91 5.51 20.42
N GLY A 200 11.94 6.31 20.69
CA GLY A 200 13.28 5.83 20.97
C GLY A 200 14.00 5.36 19.69
N PHE A 201 15.31 5.14 19.79
CA PHE A 201 16.18 4.96 18.62
C PHE A 201 15.74 3.81 17.70
N ILE A 202 15.53 2.61 18.23
CA ILE A 202 15.22 1.42 17.42
C ILE A 202 13.86 1.57 16.71
N ARG A 203 12.80 1.90 17.44
CA ARG A 203 11.45 2.03 16.88
C ARG A 203 11.36 3.18 15.89
N TYR A 204 12.06 4.28 16.15
CA TYR A 204 12.13 5.40 15.23
C TYR A 204 12.73 4.98 13.88
N ASN A 205 13.88 4.30 13.89
CA ASN A 205 14.53 3.86 12.66
C ASN A 205 13.65 2.89 11.87
N ILE A 206 12.96 1.94 12.53
CA ILE A 206 12.07 1.00 11.85
C ILE A 206 10.87 1.74 11.24
N THR A 207 10.17 2.56 12.03
CA THR A 207 9.00 3.33 11.56
C THR A 207 9.36 4.25 10.39
N MET A 208 10.48 4.97 10.48
CA MET A 208 10.92 5.87 9.42
C MET A 208 11.40 5.11 8.19
N SER A 209 12.08 3.97 8.34
CA SER A 209 12.47 3.15 7.20
C SER A 209 11.26 2.64 6.43
N LEU A 210 10.24 2.12 7.12
CA LEU A 210 8.99 1.67 6.51
C LEU A 210 8.25 2.81 5.81
N PHE A 211 8.17 3.98 6.46
CA PHE A 211 7.57 5.17 5.87
C PHE A 211 8.30 5.63 4.60
N LEU A 212 9.64 5.68 4.64
CA LEU A 212 10.45 6.07 3.49
C LEU A 212 10.38 5.02 2.37
N LEU A 213 10.28 3.73 2.67
CA LEU A 213 10.08 2.72 1.62
C LEU A 213 8.72 2.90 0.92
N MET A 214 7.66 3.18 1.68
CA MET A 214 6.34 3.49 1.12
C MET A 214 6.38 4.75 0.24
N MET A 215 6.99 5.83 0.74
CA MET A 215 7.15 7.06 -0.04
C MET A 215 8.11 6.86 -1.24
N GLY A 216 9.05 5.93 -1.14
CA GLY A 216 9.99 5.57 -2.21
C GLY A 216 9.28 4.98 -3.42
N VAL A 217 8.22 4.19 -3.22
CA VAL A 217 7.36 3.71 -4.31
C VAL A 217 6.75 4.88 -5.08
N LEU A 218 6.19 5.85 -4.37
CA LEU A 218 5.62 7.06 -4.97
C LEU A 218 6.65 7.92 -5.69
N VAL A 219 7.79 8.17 -5.06
CA VAL A 219 8.89 8.92 -5.65
C VAL A 219 9.36 8.23 -6.92
N LYS A 220 9.50 6.90 -6.91
CA LYS A 220 9.89 6.13 -8.10
C LYS A 220 8.88 6.26 -9.24
N ILE A 221 7.58 6.15 -8.94
CA ILE A 221 6.51 6.37 -9.92
C ILE A 221 6.61 7.80 -10.50
N ALA A 222 6.78 8.80 -9.65
CA ALA A 222 6.89 10.19 -10.07
C ALA A 222 8.13 10.42 -10.96
N LEU A 223 9.29 9.86 -10.60
CA LEU A 223 10.51 9.91 -11.43
C LEU A 223 10.32 9.25 -12.79
N ARG A 224 9.57 8.13 -12.83
CA ARG A 224 9.25 7.45 -14.08
C ARG A 224 8.33 8.28 -14.96
N LEU A 225 7.28 8.89 -14.40
CA LEU A 225 6.29 9.66 -15.16
C LEU A 225 6.81 11.04 -15.61
N MET A 226 7.60 11.73 -14.78
CA MET A 226 8.06 13.09 -15.08
C MET A 226 9.38 13.12 -15.85
N PHE A 227 10.29 12.17 -15.62
CA PHE A 227 11.66 12.21 -16.15
C PHE A 227 12.06 10.96 -16.94
N ASN A 228 11.12 10.01 -17.17
CA ASN A 228 11.38 8.76 -17.87
C ASN A 228 12.54 7.92 -17.28
N ILE A 229 12.79 8.04 -15.97
CA ILE A 229 13.88 7.32 -15.31
C ILE A 229 13.47 5.85 -15.10
N LYS A 230 14.19 4.92 -15.74
CA LYS A 230 14.00 3.47 -15.55
C LYS A 230 14.64 2.99 -14.26
N TYR A 231 15.93 3.28 -14.09
CA TYR A 231 16.74 2.84 -12.95
C TYR A 231 17.43 4.04 -12.31
N ILE A 232 17.29 4.14 -10.99
CA ILE A 232 18.08 4.99 -10.11
C ILE A 232 19.45 4.35 -9.90
N LEU A 233 19.50 3.04 -9.70
CA LEU A 233 20.74 2.29 -9.52
C LEU A 233 20.71 1.02 -10.38
N GLN A 234 21.73 0.81 -11.19
CA GLN A 234 21.85 -0.37 -12.05
C GLN A 234 23.13 -1.14 -11.70
N THR A 235 22.97 -2.35 -11.16
CA THR A 235 24.09 -3.24 -10.85
C THR A 235 23.89 -4.59 -11.54
N PRO A 236 24.94 -5.42 -11.68
CA PRO A 236 24.79 -6.76 -12.25
C PRO A 236 23.79 -7.66 -11.51
N TRP A 237 23.49 -7.34 -10.24
CA TRP A 237 22.69 -8.17 -9.35
C TRP A 237 21.25 -7.65 -9.18
N PHE A 238 21.08 -6.33 -9.16
CA PHE A 238 19.78 -5.70 -8.97
C PHE A 238 19.70 -4.31 -9.60
N ASN A 239 18.49 -3.94 -10.02
CA ASN A 239 18.19 -2.61 -10.53
C ASN A 239 17.02 -2.01 -9.74
N ILE A 240 17.19 -0.77 -9.29
CA ILE A 240 16.23 -0.03 -8.45
C ILE A 240 15.85 1.24 -9.19
#